data_AF-A0A2S5DNZ9-F1
#
_entry.id   AF-A0A2S5DNZ9-F1
#
_cell.length_a   1.000
_cell.length_b   1.000
_cell.length_c   1.000
_cell.angle_alpha   90.00
_cell.angle_beta   90.00
_cell.angle_gamma   90.00
#
_symmetry.space_group_name_H-M   'P 1'
#
loop_
_entity.id
_entity.type
_entity.pdbx_description
1 polymer ?
#
loop_
_entity_poly.entity_id
_entity_poly.type
_entity_poly.pdbx_seq_one_letter_code
_entity_poly.pdbx_strand_id
1 'polypeptide(L)'
;MTSTSGDIHIGISGWRYEGWRGTFYPKGLKQADELQYASNRMQTIEINGTHYSLQSLGSWQHWYDETPPGFTFSVKGARYLTHMLRFRDDSATVACANFFAQGLLALKDKLGPILWQFPPSLRFDPEHIDHFLSLLPHDTEAARALAKQHDRRVRTPYVHVDETRALRHAIEVRHASFADPAFVKLLRRHKVALVVSDSTEPWPQLEDLSADFVYMRLHGTKTKYSGEYSDAALEQWARRIESWSRGEQPRNAHLAAPDLSPPRARTRDVYCYFDNDAKTKAPFDAQRLMERLGLHARAAAAG
;
A
#
# COMPACT_ATOMS: atom_id res chain seq x y z
N MET A 1 -2.43 -27.01 -10.12
CA MET A 1 -2.49 -26.16 -11.32
C MET A 1 -1.80 -24.85 -10.99
N THR A 2 -0.76 -24.45 -11.71
CA THR A 2 -0.09 -23.16 -11.47
C THR A 2 -1.01 -22.05 -11.96
N SER A 3 -1.35 -21.08 -11.11
CA SER A 3 -2.16 -19.92 -11.50
C SER A 3 -1.53 -19.19 -12.69
N THR A 4 -2.35 -18.78 -13.65
CA THR A 4 -1.94 -18.04 -14.85
C THR A 4 -1.81 -16.53 -14.60
N SER A 5 -2.22 -16.05 -13.42
CA SER A 5 -2.12 -14.66 -12.97
C SER A 5 -1.85 -14.58 -11.47
N GLY A 6 -1.28 -13.47 -11.00
CA GLY A 6 -1.13 -13.18 -9.57
C GLY A 6 -2.43 -12.69 -8.96
N ASP A 7 -2.46 -12.58 -7.63
CA ASP A 7 -3.66 -12.15 -6.91
C ASP A 7 -3.89 -10.64 -7.10
N ILE A 8 -5.13 -10.27 -7.43
CA ILE A 8 -5.53 -8.87 -7.56
C ILE A 8 -6.33 -8.48 -6.31
N HIS A 9 -5.87 -7.45 -5.62
CA HIS A 9 -6.46 -6.90 -4.42
C HIS A 9 -6.85 -5.44 -4.65
N ILE A 10 -8.16 -5.17 -4.70
CA ILE A 10 -8.69 -3.81 -4.87
C ILE A 10 -9.35 -3.34 -3.58
N GLY A 11 -9.11 -2.07 -3.26
CA GLY A 11 -9.52 -1.47 -2.00
C GLY A 11 -9.47 0.06 -1.97
N ILE A 12 -9.55 0.57 -0.76
CA ILE A 12 -9.60 2.00 -0.42
C ILE A 12 -8.47 2.38 0.54
N SER A 13 -8.18 3.69 0.61
CA SER A 13 -7.14 4.27 1.45
C SER A 13 -7.73 4.80 2.76
N GLY A 14 -7.91 3.93 3.75
CA GLY A 14 -8.60 4.25 5.00
C GLY A 14 -10.12 4.11 4.88
N TRP A 15 -10.81 4.11 6.03
CA TRP A 15 -12.25 3.82 6.09
C TRP A 15 -13.04 4.78 6.98
N ARG A 16 -12.40 5.56 7.85
CA ARG A 16 -13.07 6.44 8.80
C ARG A 16 -13.24 7.85 8.23
N TYR A 17 -14.27 8.04 7.40
CA TYR A 17 -14.58 9.33 6.78
C TYR A 17 -16.04 9.72 7.04
N GLU A 18 -16.27 10.88 7.67
CA GLU A 18 -17.63 11.34 8.02
C GLU A 18 -18.53 11.49 6.79
N GLY A 19 -17.99 12.02 5.69
CA GLY A 19 -18.73 12.22 4.42
C GLY A 19 -19.20 10.93 3.75
N TRP A 20 -18.75 9.76 4.22
CA TRP A 20 -19.19 8.47 3.70
C TRP A 20 -20.49 7.99 4.35
N ARG A 21 -20.85 8.54 5.51
CA ARG A 21 -22.06 8.17 6.27
C ARG A 21 -23.32 8.65 5.55
N GLY A 22 -24.26 7.74 5.35
CA GLY A 22 -25.47 7.99 4.57
C GLY A 22 -25.26 7.97 3.06
N THR A 23 -24.05 7.67 2.57
CA THR A 23 -23.76 7.49 1.14
C THR A 23 -23.19 6.10 0.89
N PHE A 24 -21.97 5.83 1.38
CA PHE A 24 -21.38 4.49 1.31
C PHE A 24 -21.78 3.65 2.54
N TYR A 25 -21.70 4.24 3.73
CA TYR A 25 -22.18 3.61 4.96
C TYR A 25 -23.69 3.83 5.11
N PRO A 26 -24.47 2.80 5.48
CA PRO A 26 -25.90 2.93 5.72
C PRO A 26 -26.16 3.92 6.85
N LYS A 27 -27.32 4.59 6.77
CA LYS A 27 -27.76 5.48 7.84
C LYS A 27 -27.89 4.70 9.16
N GLY A 28 -27.26 5.18 10.21
CA GLY A 28 -27.30 4.56 11.54
C GLY A 28 -26.24 3.50 11.80
N LEU A 29 -25.35 3.18 10.83
CA LEU A 29 -24.18 2.34 11.09
C LEU A 29 -23.30 2.99 12.16
N LYS A 30 -22.92 2.23 13.20
CA LYS A 30 -22.00 2.74 14.23
C LYS A 30 -20.60 2.85 13.64
N GLN A 31 -19.84 3.86 14.07
CA GLN A 31 -18.46 4.04 13.59
C GLN A 31 -17.57 2.81 13.87
N ALA A 32 -17.82 2.09 14.97
CA ALA A 32 -17.10 0.86 15.28
C ALA A 32 -17.26 -0.20 14.17
N ASP A 33 -18.46 -0.29 13.59
CA ASP A 33 -18.81 -1.29 12.58
C ASP A 33 -18.38 -0.89 11.15
N GLU A 34 -17.79 0.31 10.95
CA GLU A 34 -17.40 0.81 9.62
C GLU A 34 -16.33 -0.07 8.96
N LEU A 35 -15.37 -0.61 9.73
CA LEU A 35 -14.34 -1.50 9.19
C LEU A 35 -14.94 -2.83 8.72
N GLN A 36 -15.76 -3.45 9.55
CA GLN A 36 -16.45 -4.68 9.19
C GLN A 36 -17.34 -4.45 7.95
N TYR A 37 -18.06 -3.33 7.89
CA TYR A 37 -18.90 -3.01 6.73
C TYR A 37 -18.08 -2.86 5.43
N ALA A 38 -16.97 -2.11 5.49
CA ALA A 38 -16.12 -1.86 4.34
C ALA A 38 -15.38 -3.12 3.88
N SER A 39 -14.81 -3.88 4.81
CA SER A 39 -14.04 -5.10 4.49
C SER A 39 -14.88 -6.22 3.88
N ASN A 40 -16.19 -6.25 4.14
CA ASN A 40 -17.13 -7.17 3.47
C ASN A 40 -17.49 -6.76 2.03
N ARG A 41 -16.95 -5.65 1.51
CA ARG A 41 -17.28 -5.10 0.18
C ARG A 41 -16.08 -4.98 -0.75
N MET A 42 -14.88 -5.32 -0.27
CA MET A 42 -13.64 -5.23 -1.04
C MET A 42 -12.63 -6.27 -0.54
N GLN A 43 -11.45 -6.31 -1.16
CA GLN A 43 -10.46 -7.34 -0.86
C GLN A 43 -9.34 -6.83 0.06
N THR A 44 -9.13 -5.52 0.11
CA THR A 44 -8.05 -4.90 0.86
C THR A 44 -8.39 -3.48 1.32
N ILE A 45 -7.70 -3.00 2.36
CA ILE A 45 -7.73 -1.61 2.82
C ILE A 45 -6.29 -1.18 3.15
N GLU A 46 -5.89 0.03 2.75
CA GLU A 46 -4.64 0.67 3.19
C GLU A 46 -4.87 1.38 4.53
N ILE A 47 -4.17 0.95 5.58
CA ILE A 47 -4.19 1.57 6.90
C ILE A 47 -3.39 2.87 6.85
N ASN A 48 -4.10 4.00 6.98
CA ASN A 48 -3.52 5.34 6.94
C ASN A 48 -3.28 5.99 8.31
N GLY A 49 -3.94 5.51 9.37
CA GLY A 49 -3.79 6.08 10.71
C GLY A 49 -2.33 6.06 11.23
N THR A 50 -1.58 5.03 10.86
CA THR A 50 -0.15 4.84 11.17
C THR A 50 0.75 5.92 10.57
N HIS A 51 0.30 6.63 9.54
CA HIS A 51 1.01 7.77 8.99
C HIS A 51 1.11 8.92 10.00
N TYR A 52 0.06 9.13 10.81
CA TYR A 52 -0.07 10.28 11.70
C TYR A 52 0.37 9.98 13.13
N SER A 53 0.12 8.77 13.62
CA SER A 53 0.46 8.37 14.98
C SER A 53 0.64 6.86 15.10
N LEU A 54 1.40 6.44 16.11
CA LEU A 54 1.43 5.04 16.53
C LEU A 54 0.05 4.60 16.99
N GLN A 55 -0.30 3.37 16.65
CA GLN A 55 -1.59 2.77 17.00
C GLN A 55 -1.43 1.86 18.21
N SER A 56 -2.50 1.68 18.99
CA SER A 56 -2.48 0.75 20.12
C SER A 56 -2.48 -0.69 19.61
N LEU A 57 -1.87 -1.62 20.36
CA LEU A 57 -1.93 -3.05 20.05
C LEU A 57 -3.39 -3.54 19.91
N GLY A 58 -4.29 -3.06 20.76
CA GLY A 58 -5.71 -3.39 20.69
C GLY A 58 -6.35 -3.00 19.35
N SER A 59 -5.97 -1.87 18.75
CA SER A 59 -6.45 -1.51 17.41
C SER A 59 -6.02 -2.52 16.35
N TRP A 60 -4.76 -2.97 16.36
CA TRP A 60 -4.26 -3.95 15.40
C TRP A 60 -4.95 -5.31 15.52
N GLN A 61 -5.12 -5.79 16.75
CA GLN A 61 -5.82 -7.04 17.03
C GLN A 61 -7.27 -6.95 16.58
N HIS A 62 -7.94 -5.85 16.90
CA HIS A 62 -9.31 -5.59 16.49
C HIS A 62 -9.46 -5.53 14.96
N TRP A 63 -8.53 -4.88 14.24
CA TRP A 63 -8.56 -4.87 12.77
C TRP A 63 -8.39 -6.25 12.15
N TYR A 64 -7.55 -7.08 12.77
CA TYR A 64 -7.44 -8.49 12.38
C TYR A 64 -8.76 -9.23 12.63
N ASP A 65 -9.37 -9.08 13.80
CA ASP A 65 -10.57 -9.83 14.20
C ASP A 65 -11.83 -9.43 13.43
N GLU A 66 -11.99 -8.14 13.08
CA GLU A 66 -13.20 -7.63 12.42
C GLU A 66 -13.29 -7.88 10.92
N THR A 67 -12.20 -8.32 10.29
CA THR A 67 -12.15 -8.49 8.83
C THR A 67 -12.31 -9.95 8.41
N PRO A 68 -12.82 -10.25 7.21
CA PRO A 68 -12.97 -11.64 6.76
C PRO A 68 -11.64 -12.40 6.62
N PRO A 69 -11.64 -13.74 6.66
CA PRO A 69 -10.50 -14.55 6.25
C PRO A 69 -10.08 -14.22 4.81
N GLY A 70 -8.77 -14.21 4.54
CA GLY A 70 -8.21 -13.85 3.22
C GLY A 70 -8.32 -12.36 2.86
N PHE A 71 -8.78 -11.51 3.78
CA PHE A 71 -8.68 -10.06 3.66
C PHE A 71 -7.23 -9.61 3.91
N THR A 72 -6.77 -8.60 3.17
CA THR A 72 -5.38 -8.12 3.30
C THR A 72 -5.36 -6.63 3.62
N PHE A 73 -4.50 -6.20 4.54
CA PHE A 73 -4.23 -4.78 4.77
C PHE A 73 -2.91 -4.37 4.12
N SER A 74 -2.87 -3.20 3.49
CA SER A 74 -1.60 -2.46 3.34
C SER A 74 -1.41 -1.56 4.55
N VAL A 75 -0.16 -1.25 4.91
CA VAL A 75 0.14 -0.30 5.98
C VAL A 75 0.94 0.88 5.47
N LYS A 76 0.46 2.10 5.71
CA LYS A 76 1.20 3.32 5.40
C LYS A 76 2.24 3.61 6.48
N GLY A 77 3.49 3.75 6.06
CA GLY A 77 4.61 4.12 6.90
C GLY A 77 4.44 5.49 7.56
N ALA A 78 5.05 5.65 8.74
CA ALA A 78 4.94 6.85 9.54
C ALA A 78 5.45 8.10 8.78
N ARG A 79 4.70 9.21 8.87
CA ARG A 79 5.13 10.51 8.33
C ARG A 79 6.44 10.97 8.93
N TYR A 80 6.65 10.69 10.21
CA TYR A 80 7.87 11.02 10.92
C TYR A 80 9.12 10.45 10.23
N LEU A 81 9.04 9.22 9.75
CA LEU A 81 10.12 8.54 9.03
C LEU A 81 10.36 9.14 7.65
N THR A 82 9.31 9.29 6.84
CA THR A 82 9.41 9.67 5.42
C THR A 82 9.53 11.17 5.16
N HIS A 83 8.99 12.02 6.03
CA HIS A 83 8.91 13.47 5.81
C HIS A 83 9.85 14.26 6.72
N MET A 84 10.00 13.84 7.98
CA MET A 84 10.74 14.58 9.00
C MET A 84 12.17 14.10 9.11
N LEU A 85 12.39 12.85 9.54
CA LEU A 85 13.72 12.26 9.64
C LEU A 85 14.32 12.03 8.26
N ARG A 86 13.48 11.62 7.29
CA ARG A 86 13.90 11.22 5.95
C ARG A 86 15.04 10.22 6.01
N PHE A 87 15.15 9.40 7.05
CA PHE A 87 16.24 8.43 7.18
C PHE A 87 17.67 9.01 7.03
N ARG A 88 17.88 10.24 7.50
CA ARG A 88 19.17 10.94 7.39
C ARG A 88 20.23 10.49 8.40
N ASP A 89 19.81 9.92 9.52
CA ASP A 89 20.68 9.54 10.63
C ASP A 89 20.06 8.39 11.44
N ASP A 90 20.82 7.89 12.42
CA ASP A 90 20.48 6.73 13.24
C ASP A 90 19.17 6.86 14.03
N SER A 91 18.65 8.09 14.23
CA SER A 91 17.34 8.28 14.86
C SER A 91 16.22 7.66 14.04
N ALA A 92 16.41 7.51 12.72
CA ALA A 92 15.47 6.85 11.85
C ALA A 92 15.40 5.34 12.09
N THR A 93 16.50 4.70 12.46
CA THR A 93 16.53 3.28 12.83
C THR A 93 15.66 3.01 14.05
N VAL A 94 15.79 3.82 15.10
CA VAL A 94 14.96 3.71 16.31
C VAL A 94 13.50 4.04 16.01
N ALA A 95 13.23 5.07 15.21
CA ALA A 95 11.86 5.39 14.79
C ALA A 95 11.24 4.27 13.92
N CYS A 96 12.05 3.58 13.11
CA CYS A 96 11.63 2.43 12.31
C CYS A 96 11.33 1.23 13.23
N ALA A 97 12.19 0.96 14.21
CA ALA A 97 11.94 -0.03 15.25
C ALA A 97 10.62 0.23 15.99
N ASN A 98 10.36 1.49 16.37
CA ASN A 98 9.10 1.90 16.98
C ASN A 98 7.89 1.63 16.06
N PHE A 99 8.02 1.91 14.75
CA PHE A 99 6.97 1.63 13.77
C PHE A 99 6.67 0.13 13.67
N PHE A 100 7.68 -0.74 13.65
CA PHE A 100 7.45 -2.19 13.58
C PHE A 100 6.98 -2.79 14.90
N ALA A 101 7.36 -2.22 16.05
CA ALA A 101 6.96 -2.69 17.37
C ALA A 101 5.51 -2.34 17.76
N GLN A 102 4.84 -1.44 17.03
CA GLN A 102 3.55 -0.89 17.47
C GLN A 102 2.36 -1.86 17.41
N GLY A 103 2.52 -3.05 16.79
CA GLY A 103 1.43 -4.01 16.62
C GLY A 103 1.21 -4.53 15.21
N LEU A 104 1.98 -4.07 14.22
CA LEU A 104 1.82 -4.44 12.81
C LEU A 104 1.84 -5.96 12.58
N LEU A 105 2.68 -6.70 13.32
CA LEU A 105 2.74 -8.17 13.24
C LEU A 105 1.47 -8.88 13.76
N ALA A 106 0.61 -8.19 14.51
CA ALA A 106 -0.67 -8.76 14.96
C ALA A 106 -1.68 -8.96 13.82
N LEU A 107 -1.40 -8.42 12.62
CA LEU A 107 -2.19 -8.68 11.40
C LEU A 107 -1.92 -10.05 10.78
N LYS A 108 -0.87 -10.78 11.18
CA LYS A 108 -0.59 -12.18 10.76
C LYS A 108 -0.68 -12.37 9.23
N ASP A 109 -1.52 -13.29 8.75
CA ASP A 109 -1.78 -13.59 7.33
C ASP A 109 -2.45 -12.42 6.59
N LYS A 110 -3.06 -11.48 7.30
CA LYS A 110 -3.67 -10.27 6.74
C LYS A 110 -2.69 -9.12 6.57
N LEU A 111 -1.44 -9.29 6.99
CA LEU A 111 -0.39 -8.30 6.77
C LEU A 111 0.09 -8.33 5.31
N GLY A 112 -0.31 -7.33 4.54
CA GLY A 112 0.13 -7.11 3.17
C GLY A 112 1.31 -6.15 3.06
N PRO A 113 1.47 -5.46 1.91
CA PRO A 113 2.60 -4.58 1.65
C PRO A 113 2.60 -3.33 2.56
N ILE A 114 3.79 -2.78 2.77
CA ILE A 114 4.01 -1.53 3.52
C ILE A 114 4.36 -0.42 2.54
N LEU A 115 3.54 0.64 2.52
CA LEU A 115 3.72 1.82 1.70
C LEU A 115 4.61 2.85 2.39
N TRP A 116 5.64 3.34 1.68
CA TRP A 116 6.48 4.47 2.09
C TRP A 116 6.33 5.61 1.09
N GLN A 117 5.53 6.61 1.45
CA GLN A 117 5.28 7.78 0.61
C GLN A 117 6.22 8.94 0.98
N PHE A 118 7.03 9.41 0.03
CA PHE A 118 7.92 10.55 0.21
C PHE A 118 7.23 11.90 -0.07
N PRO A 119 7.65 12.99 0.61
CA PRO A 119 7.15 14.32 0.30
C PRO A 119 7.66 14.82 -1.07
N PRO A 120 6.95 15.76 -1.72
CA PRO A 120 7.43 16.40 -2.95
C PRO A 120 8.73 17.20 -2.75
N SER A 121 9.09 17.56 -1.51
CA SER A 121 10.34 18.24 -1.20
C SER A 121 11.54 17.33 -0.98
N LEU A 122 11.38 16.00 -1.12
CA LEU A 122 12.50 15.06 -1.16
C LEU A 122 12.91 14.88 -2.61
N ARG A 123 14.17 15.19 -2.92
CA ARG A 123 14.78 14.93 -4.22
C ARG A 123 15.50 13.58 -4.16
N PHE A 124 15.50 12.86 -5.28
CA PHE A 124 16.27 11.64 -5.46
C PHE A 124 17.77 11.91 -5.21
N ASP A 125 18.33 11.12 -4.30
CA ASP A 125 19.75 11.01 -3.99
C ASP A 125 20.04 9.50 -3.88
N PRO A 126 20.90 8.92 -4.74
CA PRO A 126 21.08 7.48 -4.80
C PRO A 126 21.57 6.85 -3.48
N GLU A 127 22.52 7.49 -2.80
CA GLU A 127 23.12 6.95 -1.56
C GLU A 127 22.10 6.98 -0.43
N HIS A 128 21.35 8.08 -0.32
CA HIS A 128 20.31 8.24 0.67
C HIS A 128 19.16 7.23 0.49
N ILE A 129 18.70 7.04 -0.74
CA ILE A 129 17.64 6.08 -1.03
C ILE A 129 18.12 4.65 -0.84
N ASP A 130 19.36 4.35 -1.22
CA ASP A 130 19.96 3.04 -0.97
C ASP A 130 20.03 2.71 0.52
N HIS A 131 20.51 3.67 1.32
CA HIS A 131 20.56 3.55 2.77
C HIS A 131 19.17 3.28 3.35
N PHE A 132 18.17 4.09 2.98
CA PHE A 132 16.79 3.87 3.44
C PHE A 132 16.28 2.47 3.08
N LEU A 133 16.45 2.01 1.84
CA LEU A 133 15.99 0.70 1.39
C LEU A 133 16.69 -0.44 2.16
N SER A 134 17.96 -0.28 2.50
CA SER A 134 18.74 -1.28 3.26
C SER A 134 18.26 -1.48 4.70
N LEU A 135 17.53 -0.52 5.27
CA LEU A 135 16.99 -0.59 6.63
C LEU A 135 15.66 -1.35 6.71
N LEU A 136 15.05 -1.67 5.57
CA LEU A 136 13.71 -2.28 5.53
C LEU A 136 13.78 -3.80 5.75
N PRO A 137 13.00 -4.36 6.69
CA PRO A 137 12.98 -5.81 6.93
C PRO A 137 12.17 -6.54 5.85
N HIS A 138 12.77 -7.55 5.20
CA HIS A 138 12.12 -8.29 4.11
C HIS A 138 11.31 -9.53 4.55
N ASP A 139 11.24 -9.82 5.84
CA ASP A 139 10.39 -10.86 6.41
C ASP A 139 9.97 -10.52 7.86
N THR A 140 8.98 -11.26 8.37
CA THR A 140 8.43 -11.04 9.71
C THR A 140 9.46 -11.26 10.82
N GLU A 141 10.51 -12.06 10.59
CA GLU A 141 11.58 -12.33 11.54
C GLU A 141 12.59 -11.17 11.62
N ALA A 142 12.99 -10.62 10.48
CA ALA A 142 13.78 -9.40 10.38
C ALA A 142 13.01 -8.21 10.98
N ALA A 143 11.70 -8.12 10.72
CA ALA A 143 10.85 -7.08 11.31
C ALA A 143 10.76 -7.23 12.83
N ARG A 144 10.66 -8.47 13.34
CA ARG A 144 10.74 -8.75 14.78
C ARG A 144 12.08 -8.32 15.37
N ALA A 145 13.20 -8.64 14.70
CA ALA A 145 14.52 -8.25 15.16
C ALA A 145 14.69 -6.73 15.22
N LEU A 146 14.19 -6.01 14.22
CA LEU A 146 14.15 -4.55 14.21
C LEU A 146 13.24 -4.01 15.31
N ALA A 147 12.02 -4.55 15.46
CA ALA A 147 11.05 -4.12 16.47
C ALA A 147 11.57 -4.29 17.91
N LYS A 148 12.43 -5.27 18.18
CA LYS A 148 13.07 -5.43 19.50
C LYS A 148 13.99 -4.25 19.89
N GLN A 149 14.37 -3.40 18.94
CA GLN A 149 15.18 -2.20 19.16
C GLN A 149 14.33 -0.95 19.44
N HIS A 150 13.02 -1.10 19.66
CA HIS A 150 12.14 0.01 20.00
C HIS A 150 12.55 0.71 21.30
N ASP A 151 12.13 1.97 21.42
CA ASP A 151 12.32 2.75 22.64
C ASP A 151 11.00 2.92 23.43
N ARG A 152 11.08 3.67 24.53
CA ARG A 152 9.96 3.95 25.44
C ARG A 152 8.72 4.61 24.82
N ARG A 153 8.76 5.06 23.56
CA ARG A 153 7.59 5.61 22.85
C ARG A 153 6.55 4.53 22.57
N VAL A 154 6.96 3.27 22.42
CA VAL A 154 6.04 2.14 22.29
C VAL A 154 5.80 1.52 23.66
N ARG A 155 4.70 1.90 24.32
CA ARG A 155 4.38 1.46 25.69
C ARG A 155 4.04 -0.04 25.78
N THR A 156 3.42 -0.58 24.73
CA THR A 156 3.00 -1.98 24.66
C THR A 156 3.51 -2.55 23.34
N PRO A 157 4.80 -2.92 23.27
CA PRO A 157 5.39 -3.45 22.05
C PRO A 157 4.82 -4.84 21.73
N TYR A 158 4.68 -5.14 20.44
CA TYR A 158 4.28 -6.45 19.96
C TYR A 158 5.28 -6.96 18.93
N VAL A 159 5.97 -8.04 19.29
CA VAL A 159 7.07 -8.64 18.52
C VAL A 159 6.85 -10.14 18.29
N HIS A 160 5.61 -10.62 18.49
CA HIS A 160 5.27 -12.01 18.23
C HIS A 160 5.10 -12.23 16.73
N VAL A 161 5.70 -13.32 16.24
CA VAL A 161 5.59 -13.80 14.87
C VAL A 161 4.96 -15.18 14.97
N ASP A 162 3.78 -15.33 14.37
CA ASP A 162 3.06 -16.60 14.29
C ASP A 162 3.66 -17.51 13.21
N GLU A 163 4.12 -16.92 12.11
CA GLU A 163 4.78 -17.60 10.99
C GLU A 163 5.75 -16.65 10.27
N THR A 164 6.85 -17.21 9.75
CA THR A 164 7.78 -16.44 8.91
C THR A 164 7.15 -16.18 7.54
N ARG A 165 6.87 -14.91 7.23
CA ARG A 165 6.30 -14.48 5.95
C ARG A 165 7.15 -13.38 5.34
N ALA A 166 7.20 -13.34 4.00
CA ALA A 166 7.85 -12.25 3.30
C ALA A 166 7.14 -10.92 3.58
N LEU A 167 7.91 -9.86 3.82
CA LEU A 167 7.41 -8.50 3.92
C LEU A 167 7.75 -7.73 2.65
N ARG A 168 6.71 -7.11 2.09
CA ARG A 168 6.77 -6.38 0.83
C ARG A 168 6.71 -4.89 1.10
N HIS A 169 7.54 -4.12 0.39
CA HIS A 169 7.60 -2.66 0.54
C HIS A 169 7.33 -1.99 -0.80
N ALA A 170 6.63 -0.86 -0.77
CA ALA A 170 6.35 -0.04 -1.94
C ALA A 170 6.71 1.43 -1.67
N ILE A 171 7.36 2.10 -2.62
CA ILE A 171 7.75 3.51 -2.51
C ILE A 171 6.89 4.37 -3.43
N GLU A 172 6.24 5.38 -2.85
CA GLU A 172 5.57 6.43 -3.61
C GLU A 172 6.42 7.70 -3.62
N VAL A 173 6.81 8.13 -4.81
CA VAL A 173 7.61 9.34 -5.04
C VAL A 173 6.74 10.49 -5.52
N ARG A 174 7.10 11.71 -5.14
CA ARG A 174 6.34 12.93 -5.50
C ARG A 174 7.17 14.02 -6.15
N HIS A 175 8.42 13.72 -6.52
CA HIS A 175 9.35 14.68 -7.09
C HIS A 175 9.94 14.14 -8.39
N ALA A 176 9.99 14.97 -9.44
CA ALA A 176 10.36 14.56 -10.79
C ALA A 176 11.78 13.97 -10.91
N SER A 177 12.71 14.30 -9.99
CA SER A 177 14.07 13.76 -10.02
C SER A 177 14.15 12.25 -9.74
N PHE A 178 13.04 11.60 -9.32
CA PHE A 178 12.97 10.13 -9.21
C PHE A 178 12.68 9.45 -10.55
N ALA A 179 12.36 10.21 -11.62
CA ALA A 179 12.31 9.68 -12.98
C ALA A 179 13.73 9.44 -13.52
N ASP A 180 14.45 8.52 -12.88
CA ASP A 180 15.86 8.20 -13.12
C ASP A 180 16.06 6.67 -13.14
N PRO A 181 16.74 6.11 -14.15
CA PRO A 181 17.03 4.66 -14.20
C PRO A 181 17.78 4.12 -12.99
N ALA A 182 18.62 4.91 -12.33
CA ALA A 182 19.33 4.51 -11.12
C ALA A 182 18.37 4.25 -9.97
N PHE A 183 17.29 5.04 -9.83
CA PHE A 183 16.26 4.79 -8.84
C PHE A 183 15.57 3.44 -9.07
N VAL A 184 15.19 3.15 -10.32
CA VAL A 184 14.57 1.87 -10.68
C VAL A 184 15.50 0.69 -10.38
N LYS A 185 16.81 0.83 -10.62
CA LYS A 185 17.82 -0.19 -10.27
C LYS A 185 17.90 -0.42 -8.77
N LEU A 186 17.87 0.64 -7.95
CA LEU A 186 17.88 0.53 -6.49
C LEU A 186 16.66 -0.24 -5.98
N LEU A 187 15.46 0.12 -6.45
CA LEU A 187 14.23 -0.58 -6.10
C LEU A 187 14.30 -2.07 -6.45
N ARG A 188 14.77 -2.41 -7.66
CA ARG A 188 14.94 -3.80 -8.11
C ARG A 188 15.95 -4.59 -7.27
N ARG A 189 17.08 -3.98 -6.92
CA ARG A 189 18.10 -4.60 -6.06
C ARG A 189 17.54 -4.98 -4.69
N HIS A 190 16.72 -4.09 -4.12
CA HIS A 190 16.08 -4.29 -2.82
C HIS A 190 14.72 -4.98 -2.89
N LYS A 191 14.26 -5.42 -4.07
CA LYS A 191 12.94 -6.05 -4.25
C LYS A 191 11.78 -5.21 -3.71
N VAL A 192 11.87 -3.89 -3.88
CA VAL A 192 10.87 -2.92 -3.44
C VAL A 192 10.09 -2.43 -4.65
N ALA A 193 8.76 -2.37 -4.54
CA ALA A 193 7.91 -1.91 -5.62
C ALA A 193 7.92 -0.37 -5.74
N LEU A 194 7.95 0.11 -6.97
CA LEU A 194 7.54 1.46 -7.32
C LEU A 194 6.01 1.54 -7.26
N VAL A 195 5.49 2.54 -6.56
CA VAL A 195 4.04 2.81 -6.56
C VAL A 195 3.65 3.52 -7.85
N VAL A 196 2.72 2.94 -8.58
CA VAL A 196 2.02 3.61 -9.69
C VAL A 196 1.04 4.60 -9.07
N SER A 197 1.39 5.89 -9.10
CA SER A 197 0.62 6.97 -8.46
C SER A 197 -0.08 7.82 -9.51
N ASP A 198 -1.38 7.62 -9.68
CA ASP A 198 -2.22 8.43 -10.56
C ASP A 198 -2.77 9.64 -9.80
N SER A 199 -2.58 10.85 -10.34
CA SER A 199 -3.04 12.09 -9.72
C SER A 199 -3.10 13.25 -10.70
N THR A 200 -3.90 14.26 -10.36
CA THR A 200 -3.90 15.58 -11.02
C THR A 200 -2.72 16.47 -10.60
N GLU A 201 -2.00 16.10 -9.55
CA GLU A 201 -0.81 16.83 -9.10
C GLU A 201 0.39 16.56 -10.01
N PRO A 202 1.34 17.50 -10.14
CA PRO A 202 2.45 17.41 -11.10
C PRO A 202 3.58 16.46 -10.65
N TRP A 203 3.28 15.39 -9.89
CA TRP A 203 4.28 14.38 -9.56
C TRP A 203 4.41 13.32 -10.66
N PRO A 204 5.58 12.65 -10.77
CA PRO A 204 5.79 11.70 -11.85
C PRO A 204 4.89 10.47 -11.69
N GLN A 205 4.14 10.14 -12.75
CA GLN A 205 3.41 8.88 -12.89
C GLN A 205 4.30 7.88 -13.64
N LEU A 206 4.98 7.03 -12.87
CA LEU A 206 5.91 6.02 -13.37
C LEU A 206 5.31 4.63 -13.21
N GLU A 207 5.66 3.73 -14.12
CA GLU A 207 5.07 2.39 -14.22
C GLU A 207 6.13 1.28 -14.31
N ASP A 208 7.40 1.57 -13.99
CA ASP A 208 8.47 0.58 -14.00
C ASP A 208 8.22 -0.56 -13.02
N LEU A 209 8.11 -1.78 -13.56
CA LEU A 209 8.10 -2.98 -12.73
C LEU A 209 9.45 -3.15 -12.03
N SER A 210 9.41 -3.19 -10.71
CA SER A 210 10.58 -3.17 -9.82
C SER A 210 10.59 -4.30 -8.79
N ALA A 211 9.45 -4.95 -8.58
CA ALA A 211 9.30 -6.12 -7.70
C ALA A 211 8.50 -7.24 -8.39
N ASP A 212 8.24 -8.30 -7.63
CA ASP A 212 7.34 -9.42 -7.96
C ASP A 212 5.85 -9.08 -7.69
N PHE A 213 5.55 -7.85 -7.30
CA PHE A 213 4.20 -7.32 -7.14
C PHE A 213 4.11 -5.87 -7.65
N VAL A 214 2.89 -5.38 -7.83
CA VAL A 214 2.58 -4.00 -8.20
C VAL A 214 1.75 -3.36 -7.09
N TYR A 215 2.06 -2.10 -6.78
CA TYR A 215 1.29 -1.27 -5.86
C TYR A 215 0.80 -0.03 -6.61
N MET A 216 -0.49 0.26 -6.53
CA MET A 216 -1.12 1.38 -7.21
C MET A 216 -1.91 2.24 -6.23
N ARG A 217 -1.86 3.56 -6.43
CA ARG A 217 -2.71 4.52 -5.72
C ARG A 217 -3.37 5.48 -6.70
N LEU A 218 -4.70 5.49 -6.68
CA LEU A 218 -5.53 6.28 -7.59
C LEU A 218 -6.13 7.46 -6.83
N HIS A 219 -5.55 8.67 -7.02
CA HIS A 219 -5.81 9.84 -6.17
C HIS A 219 -6.97 10.73 -6.65
N GLY A 220 -7.64 10.38 -7.75
CA GLY A 220 -8.77 11.14 -8.30
C GLY A 220 -8.42 12.00 -9.51
N THR A 221 -9.47 12.55 -10.14
CA THR A 221 -9.44 13.06 -11.52
C THR A 221 -9.73 14.56 -11.67
N LYS A 222 -10.17 15.24 -10.60
CA LYS A 222 -10.52 16.68 -10.65
C LYS A 222 -9.53 17.55 -9.87
N THR A 223 -9.27 17.16 -8.65
CA THR A 223 -8.23 17.71 -7.78
C THR A 223 -7.66 16.54 -6.98
N LYS A 224 -6.54 16.75 -6.29
CA LYS A 224 -6.02 15.76 -5.35
C LYS A 224 -7.14 15.31 -4.39
N TYR A 225 -7.33 13.99 -4.32
CA TYR A 225 -8.33 13.29 -3.51
C TYR A 225 -9.79 13.49 -3.92
N SER A 226 -10.07 14.03 -5.12
CA SER A 226 -11.44 14.26 -5.58
C SER A 226 -11.65 13.94 -7.05
N GLY A 227 -12.91 13.71 -7.40
CA GLY A 227 -13.31 13.30 -8.74
C GLY A 227 -13.54 11.80 -8.80
N GLU A 228 -14.53 11.45 -9.59
CA GLU A 228 -14.90 10.08 -9.89
C GLU A 228 -14.12 9.65 -11.14
N TYR A 229 -13.62 8.41 -11.16
CA TYR A 229 -13.03 7.88 -12.38
C TYR A 229 -14.13 7.58 -13.40
N SER A 230 -13.90 7.98 -14.65
CA SER A 230 -14.81 7.62 -15.73
C SER A 230 -14.69 6.12 -16.04
N ASP A 231 -15.75 5.55 -16.61
CA ASP A 231 -15.73 4.14 -17.03
C ASP A 231 -14.59 3.82 -17.99
N ALA A 232 -14.26 4.75 -18.89
CA ALA A 232 -13.14 4.62 -19.82
C ALA A 232 -11.78 4.63 -19.11
N ALA A 233 -11.63 5.40 -18.03
CA ALA A 233 -10.41 5.41 -17.22
C ALA A 233 -10.28 4.10 -16.41
N LEU A 234 -11.37 3.63 -15.79
CA LEU A 234 -11.38 2.35 -15.07
C LEU A 234 -11.10 1.17 -15.99
N GLU A 235 -11.61 1.19 -17.23
CA GLU A 235 -11.32 0.18 -18.25
C GLU A 235 -9.84 0.16 -18.63
N GLN A 236 -9.20 1.33 -18.75
CA GLN A 236 -7.75 1.40 -18.99
C GLN A 236 -6.95 0.83 -17.81
N TRP A 237 -7.36 1.14 -16.58
CA TRP A 237 -6.72 0.57 -15.39
C TRP A 237 -6.92 -0.93 -15.28
N ALA A 238 -8.11 -1.45 -15.58
CA ALA A 238 -8.39 -2.88 -15.60
C ALA A 238 -7.41 -3.61 -16.54
N ARG A 239 -7.25 -3.13 -17.77
CA ARG A 239 -6.30 -3.72 -18.75
C ARG A 239 -4.85 -3.68 -18.27
N ARG A 240 -4.42 -2.59 -17.62
CA ARG A 240 -3.08 -2.50 -17.02
C ARG A 240 -2.91 -3.51 -15.89
N ILE A 241 -3.88 -3.62 -14.99
CA ILE A 241 -3.91 -4.58 -13.88
C ILE A 241 -3.84 -6.02 -14.38
N GLU A 242 -4.60 -6.38 -15.41
CA GLU A 242 -4.55 -7.72 -16.02
C GLU A 242 -3.19 -8.02 -16.65
N SER A 243 -2.58 -7.04 -17.32
CA SER A 243 -1.23 -7.20 -17.89
C SER A 243 -0.20 -7.43 -16.78
N TRP A 244 -0.23 -6.58 -15.75
CA TRP A 244 0.66 -6.74 -14.59
C TRP A 244 0.46 -8.07 -13.86
N SER A 245 -0.79 -8.52 -13.70
CA SER A 245 -1.07 -9.77 -12.99
C SER A 245 -0.50 -11.00 -13.71
N ARG A 246 -0.38 -10.95 -15.03
CA ARG A 246 0.32 -11.94 -15.88
C ARG A 246 1.84 -11.73 -15.95
N GLY A 247 2.38 -10.79 -15.17
CA GLY A 247 3.81 -10.49 -15.13
C GLY A 247 4.31 -9.63 -16.30
N GLU A 248 3.42 -9.04 -17.08
CA GLU A 248 3.75 -8.25 -18.27
C GLU A 248 3.89 -6.75 -17.94
N GLN A 249 4.80 -6.07 -18.65
CA GLN A 249 4.87 -4.61 -18.65
C GLN A 249 4.01 -4.08 -19.82
N PRO A 250 3.00 -3.23 -19.57
CA PRO A 250 2.23 -2.60 -20.64
C PRO A 250 3.13 -1.83 -21.63
N ARG A 251 2.86 -1.95 -22.93
CA ARG A 251 3.70 -1.32 -23.98
C ARG A 251 3.70 0.20 -23.94
N ASN A 252 2.61 0.80 -23.50
CA ASN A 252 2.44 2.25 -23.32
C ASN A 252 2.66 2.67 -21.85
N ALA A 253 3.45 1.91 -21.10
CA ALA A 253 3.84 2.29 -19.75
C ALA A 253 4.78 3.51 -19.77
N HIS A 254 4.57 4.45 -18.86
CA HIS A 254 5.51 5.56 -18.65
C HIS A 254 6.67 5.07 -17.78
N LEU A 255 7.86 4.95 -18.36
CA LEU A 255 9.02 4.34 -17.71
C LEU A 255 10.12 5.38 -17.43
N ALA A 256 10.65 5.37 -16.21
CA ALA A 256 11.90 6.05 -15.88
C ALA A 256 13.12 5.30 -16.45
N ALA A 257 13.00 3.98 -16.66
CA ALA A 257 14.08 3.14 -17.17
C ALA A 257 13.65 2.29 -18.39
N PRO A 258 13.31 2.92 -19.53
CA PRO A 258 12.77 2.23 -20.71
C PRO A 258 13.72 1.17 -21.29
N ASP A 259 15.04 1.35 -21.14
CA ASP A 259 16.06 0.42 -21.65
C ASP A 259 16.30 -0.79 -20.72
N LEU A 260 15.71 -0.82 -19.53
CA LEU A 260 15.88 -1.93 -18.59
C LEU A 260 14.72 -2.91 -18.68
N SER A 261 15.02 -4.16 -19.03
CA SER A 261 14.03 -5.23 -18.94
C SER A 261 13.46 -5.34 -17.51
N PRO A 262 12.14 -5.56 -17.35
CA PRO A 262 11.55 -5.75 -16.03
C PRO A 262 12.10 -7.04 -15.37
N PRO A 263 12.10 -7.13 -14.03
CA PRO A 263 12.45 -8.37 -13.34
C PRO A 263 11.62 -9.54 -13.86
N ARG A 264 12.22 -10.73 -13.98
CA ARG A 264 11.46 -11.91 -14.40
C ARG A 264 10.49 -12.30 -13.29
N ALA A 265 9.19 -12.28 -13.59
CA ALA A 265 8.15 -12.87 -12.77
C ALA A 265 7.10 -13.47 -13.70
N ARG A 266 6.65 -14.71 -13.42
CA ARG A 266 5.61 -15.37 -14.22
C ARG A 266 4.24 -14.71 -14.02
N THR A 267 4.03 -14.18 -12.83
CA THR A 267 2.83 -13.49 -12.38
C THR A 267 3.24 -12.41 -11.39
N ARG A 268 2.37 -11.45 -11.12
CA ARG A 268 2.56 -10.47 -10.03
C ARG A 268 1.26 -10.25 -9.30
N ASP A 269 1.33 -10.17 -7.98
CA ASP A 269 0.18 -9.67 -7.22
C ASP A 269 0.01 -8.18 -7.50
N VAL A 270 -1.22 -7.69 -7.54
CA VAL A 270 -1.54 -6.29 -7.78
C VAL A 270 -2.37 -5.75 -6.62
N TYR A 271 -1.85 -4.75 -5.94
CA TYR A 271 -2.54 -4.02 -4.88
C TYR A 271 -2.97 -2.65 -5.40
N CYS A 272 -4.27 -2.37 -5.44
CA CYS A 272 -4.81 -1.11 -5.94
C CYS A 272 -5.68 -0.43 -4.88
N TYR A 273 -5.28 0.78 -4.49
CA TYR A 273 -5.99 1.58 -3.50
C TYR A 273 -6.51 2.87 -4.11
N PHE A 274 -7.81 3.08 -4.02
CA PHE A 274 -8.42 4.37 -4.29
C PHE A 274 -8.21 5.31 -3.10
N ASP A 275 -7.75 6.53 -3.35
CA ASP A 275 -7.45 7.57 -2.35
C ASP A 275 -8.27 8.86 -2.64
N ASN A 276 -9.25 8.80 -3.55
CA ASN A 276 -10.14 9.90 -3.91
C ASN A 276 -11.31 10.07 -2.93
N ASP A 277 -10.96 10.16 -1.64
CA ASP A 277 -11.88 10.01 -0.52
C ASP A 277 -12.69 11.28 -0.20
N ALA A 278 -12.28 12.45 -0.70
CA ALA A 278 -12.86 13.75 -0.32
C ALA A 278 -14.35 13.91 -0.70
N LYS A 279 -14.87 13.05 -1.58
CA LYS A 279 -16.30 13.04 -2.00
C LYS A 279 -16.90 11.63 -2.04
N THR A 280 -16.38 10.70 -1.23
CA THR A 280 -16.93 9.32 -1.13
C THR A 280 -16.83 8.52 -2.43
N LYS A 281 -15.96 8.89 -3.36
CA LYS A 281 -15.86 8.24 -4.68
C LYS A 281 -15.06 6.95 -4.65
N ALA A 282 -14.00 6.90 -3.84
CA ALA A 282 -13.13 5.75 -3.69
C ALA A 282 -13.82 4.40 -3.50
N PRO A 283 -14.77 4.21 -2.53
CA PRO A 283 -15.40 2.89 -2.36
C PRO A 283 -16.21 2.45 -3.58
N PHE A 284 -16.88 3.37 -4.28
CA PHE A 284 -17.64 3.04 -5.49
C PHE A 284 -16.74 2.81 -6.70
N ASP A 285 -15.67 3.59 -6.85
CA ASP A 285 -14.65 3.36 -7.87
C ASP A 285 -13.97 1.98 -7.69
N ALA A 286 -13.65 1.61 -6.46
CA ALA A 286 -13.11 0.30 -6.11
C ALA A 286 -14.05 -0.83 -6.53
N GLN A 287 -15.34 -0.73 -6.16
CA GLN A 287 -16.35 -1.72 -6.54
C GLN A 287 -16.51 -1.84 -8.06
N ARG A 288 -16.59 -0.72 -8.77
CA ARG A 288 -16.71 -0.70 -10.24
C ARG A 288 -15.49 -1.25 -10.96
N LEU A 289 -14.28 -1.10 -10.39
CA LEU A 289 -13.08 -1.72 -10.94
C LEU A 289 -13.04 -3.23 -10.64
N MET A 290 -13.46 -3.65 -9.44
CA MET A 290 -13.61 -5.07 -9.11
C MET A 290 -14.58 -5.78 -10.05
N GLU A 291 -15.75 -5.18 -10.31
CA GLU A 291 -16.76 -5.72 -11.24
C GLU A 291 -16.18 -5.95 -12.64
N ARG A 292 -15.41 -4.99 -13.16
CA ARG A 292 -14.75 -5.10 -14.47
C ARG A 292 -13.75 -6.24 -14.55
N LEU A 293 -13.08 -6.53 -13.43
CA LEU A 293 -12.08 -7.59 -13.32
C LEU A 293 -12.69 -8.92 -12.85
N GLY A 294 -14.02 -9.02 -12.73
CA GLY A 294 -14.71 -10.21 -12.24
C GLY A 294 -14.34 -10.59 -10.80
N LEU A 295 -13.95 -9.61 -9.98
CA LEU A 295 -13.55 -9.81 -8.59
C LEU A 295 -14.74 -9.64 -7.64
N HIS A 296 -14.67 -10.36 -6.53
CA HIS A 296 -15.66 -10.26 -5.46
C HIS A 296 -14.98 -9.92 -4.13
N ALA A 297 -15.76 -9.33 -3.22
CA ALA A 297 -15.32 -9.12 -1.84
C ALA A 297 -14.97 -10.47 -1.19
N ARG A 298 -14.10 -10.44 -0.18
CA ARG A 298 -13.83 -11.65 0.61
C ARG A 298 -15.09 -11.99 1.40
N ALA A 299 -15.59 -13.21 1.23
CA ALA A 299 -16.75 -13.66 1.98
C ALA A 299 -16.39 -13.78 3.47
N ALA A 300 -17.23 -13.24 4.35
CA ALA A 300 -17.22 -13.68 5.74
C ALA A 300 -17.42 -15.20 5.75
N ALA A 301 -16.67 -15.91 6.59
CA ALA A 301 -16.99 -17.31 6.85
C ALA A 301 -18.47 -17.37 7.24
N ALA A 302 -19.25 -18.24 6.59
CA ALA A 302 -20.62 -18.50 7.02
C ALA A 302 -20.52 -19.01 8.46
N GLY A 303 -20.93 -18.17 9.40
CA GLY A 303 -21.04 -18.52 10.82
C GLY A 303 -22.24 -19.42 11.06
#